data_AF-A0A382HCY4-F1
#
_entry.id   AF-A0A382HCY4-F1
#
_cell.length_a   1.000
_cell.length_b   1.000
_cell.length_c   1.000
_cell.angle_alpha   90.00
_cell.angle_beta   90.00
_cell.angle_gamma   90.00
#
_symmetry.space_group_name_H-M   'P 1'
#
loop_
_entity.id
_entity.type
_entity.pdbx_description
1 polymer ?
#
loop_
_entity_poly.entity_id
_entity_poly.type
_entity_poly.pdbx_seq_one_letter_code
_entity_poly.pdbx_strand_id
1 'polypeptide(L)'
;MERETVSRRLVLISLLAMAIIVVPAVTSLPTGISGVKDTGCNCHGTTESPSVTASISGLPEAYNASATYTVTVSFTGGPSVDGNTNLGGFNLWASEGTLATLDSSAQLWGPNEASHTAEGNDQRSWVLEWTAPDSGSDVEFILHTNSVNGNEGDGGSSGDMWDRAQVTVLGFGLEVLPDADPFKVLATLIIISTILLSIIVLYVFYRNNPDGFEWSRFAPWITEWLTSTDHKKIGTLYFVQGLFFLGVGGIMALMIRVQLSSPGNDFISQDYYNQFFTLHGTTMIFLAAMPLIAGFANWIVPLQIGAPDLAFPRLNALSFWLQPVAALLIFTGVFSGAGADTGWTGYAPYVVSENTHAGVSMWAAGQIMLVASSTLTGINFLTTMAVMRAPGMGWFQMPLFTWSILVANL
;
A
#
# COMPACT_ATOMS: atom_id res chain seq x y z
N MET A 1 -33.13 -18.58 -7.74
CA MET A 1 -33.21 -17.10 -7.62
C MET A 1 -32.32 -16.53 -6.51
N GLU A 2 -31.75 -17.35 -5.60
CA GLU A 2 -30.85 -16.87 -4.52
C GLU A 2 -29.35 -16.81 -4.86
N ARG A 3 -28.89 -17.41 -5.96
CA ARG A 3 -27.45 -17.46 -6.30
C ARG A 3 -26.86 -16.15 -6.84
N GLU A 4 -27.68 -15.24 -7.37
CA GLU A 4 -27.18 -13.96 -7.92
C GLU A 4 -26.87 -12.90 -6.84
N THR A 5 -27.50 -12.99 -5.67
CA THR A 5 -27.38 -11.95 -4.62
C THR A 5 -26.06 -12.05 -3.85
N VAL A 6 -25.53 -13.25 -3.65
CA VAL A 6 -24.25 -13.47 -2.93
C VAL A 6 -23.05 -13.05 -3.78
N SER A 7 -23.07 -13.32 -5.09
CA SER A 7 -22.03 -12.88 -6.03
C SER A 7 -21.95 -11.36 -6.13
N ARG A 8 -23.10 -10.67 -6.14
CA ARG A 8 -23.14 -9.21 -6.14
C ARG A 8 -22.59 -8.62 -4.84
N ARG A 9 -22.86 -9.23 -3.69
CA ARG A 9 -22.34 -8.76 -2.39
C ARG A 9 -20.84 -8.93 -2.26
N LEU A 10 -20.28 -10.04 -2.72
CA LEU A 10 -18.82 -10.25 -2.73
C LEU A 10 -18.12 -9.27 -3.68
N VAL A 11 -18.64 -9.10 -4.90
CA VAL A 11 -18.12 -8.10 -5.84
C VAL A 11 -18.23 -6.69 -5.28
N LEU A 12 -19.34 -6.35 -4.62
CA LEU A 12 -19.52 -5.06 -3.95
C LEU A 12 -18.54 -4.87 -2.78
N ILE A 13 -18.30 -5.89 -1.95
CA ILE A 13 -17.34 -5.80 -0.84
C ILE A 13 -15.91 -5.68 -1.38
N SER A 14 -15.55 -6.40 -2.44
CA SER A 14 -14.25 -6.27 -3.10
C SER A 14 -14.07 -4.90 -3.76
N LEU A 15 -15.13 -4.38 -4.40
CA LEU A 15 -15.14 -3.03 -4.96
C LEU A 15 -15.08 -1.95 -3.87
N LEU A 16 -15.77 -2.14 -2.74
CA LEU A 16 -15.70 -1.23 -1.60
C LEU A 16 -14.32 -1.26 -0.94
N ALA A 17 -13.74 -2.45 -0.74
CA ALA A 17 -12.39 -2.59 -0.20
C ALA A 17 -11.36 -1.96 -1.14
N MET A 18 -11.50 -2.16 -2.46
CA MET A 18 -10.63 -1.53 -3.45
C MET A 18 -10.87 -0.02 -3.54
N ALA A 19 -12.10 0.44 -3.37
CA ALA A 19 -12.42 1.88 -3.30
C ALA A 19 -11.80 2.53 -2.06
N ILE A 20 -11.77 1.84 -0.91
CA ILE A 20 -11.12 2.32 0.32
C ILE A 20 -9.60 2.43 0.14
N ILE A 21 -8.98 1.53 -0.63
CA ILE A 21 -7.54 1.57 -0.97
C ILE A 21 -7.21 2.73 -1.93
N VAL A 22 -8.18 3.18 -2.73
CA VAL A 22 -7.99 4.17 -3.80
C VAL A 22 -8.49 5.57 -3.40
N VAL A 23 -8.93 5.79 -2.16
CA VAL A 23 -9.32 7.15 -1.72
C VAL A 23 -8.05 7.98 -1.48
N PRO A 24 -7.76 9.02 -2.29
CA PRO A 24 -6.80 10.04 -1.88
C PRO A 24 -7.34 10.70 -0.62
N ALA A 25 -6.60 10.59 0.48
CA ALA A 25 -6.92 11.27 1.72
C ALA A 25 -6.55 12.75 1.56
N VAL A 26 -7.52 13.57 1.15
CA VAL A 26 -7.39 15.02 1.19
C VAL A 26 -7.86 15.49 2.57
N THR A 27 -6.94 16.06 3.35
CA THR A 27 -7.28 16.66 4.65
C THR A 27 -7.39 18.17 4.49
N SER A 28 -8.63 18.67 4.39
CA SER A 28 -8.90 20.11 4.52
C SER A 28 -9.01 20.48 6.00
N LEU A 29 -8.10 21.33 6.48
CA LEU A 29 -8.13 21.90 7.83
C LEU A 29 -8.64 23.35 7.76
N PRO A 30 -9.10 23.94 8.87
CA PRO A 30 -9.59 25.33 8.89
C PRO A 30 -8.57 26.36 8.42
N THR A 31 -7.29 25.98 8.36
CA THR A 31 -6.17 26.86 8.00
C THR A 31 -5.59 26.54 6.63
N GLY A 32 -6.10 25.59 5.85
CA GLY A 32 -5.54 25.24 4.55
C GLY A 32 -5.68 23.76 4.17
N ILE A 33 -5.12 23.38 3.02
CA ILE A 33 -5.23 22.02 2.45
C ILE A 33 -3.86 21.48 2.05
N SER A 34 -3.65 20.17 2.20
CA SER A 34 -2.44 19.46 1.78
C SER A 34 -2.77 18.30 0.83
N GLY A 35 -1.81 17.90 0.00
CA GLY A 35 -1.90 16.75 -0.88
C GLY A 35 -2.84 16.92 -2.08
N VAL A 36 -3.09 18.15 -2.52
CA VAL A 36 -4.02 18.47 -3.62
C VAL A 36 -3.36 18.74 -4.97
N LYS A 37 -2.12 18.29 -5.15
CA LYS A 37 -1.33 18.45 -6.39
C LYS A 37 -2.12 18.15 -7.67
N ASP A 38 -2.85 17.04 -7.70
CA ASP A 38 -3.54 16.57 -8.91
C ASP A 38 -5.07 16.70 -8.81
N THR A 39 -5.60 16.82 -7.58
CA THR A 39 -7.04 16.77 -7.31
C THR A 39 -7.67 18.15 -7.24
N GLY A 40 -6.90 19.21 -6.96
CA GLY A 40 -7.37 20.60 -6.93
C GLY A 40 -8.31 20.94 -5.76
N CYS A 41 -8.84 22.16 -5.75
CA CYS A 41 -9.62 22.71 -4.64
C CYS A 41 -11.11 22.30 -4.69
N ASN A 42 -11.39 21.00 -4.80
CA ASN A 42 -12.75 20.47 -5.03
C ASN A 42 -13.79 20.82 -3.96
N CYS A 43 -13.34 21.22 -2.77
CA CYS A 43 -14.20 21.74 -1.72
C CYS A 43 -14.92 23.03 -2.14
N HIS A 44 -14.37 23.81 -3.08
CA HIS A 44 -14.90 25.08 -3.57
C HIS A 44 -15.54 24.97 -4.96
N GLY A 45 -15.79 23.76 -5.45
CA GLY A 45 -16.38 23.51 -6.77
C GLY A 45 -15.77 22.29 -7.44
N THR A 46 -16.53 21.57 -8.24
CA THR A 46 -16.10 20.31 -8.86
C THR A 46 -15.13 20.48 -10.04
N THR A 47 -14.99 21.70 -10.55
CA THR A 47 -14.17 22.04 -11.72
C THR A 47 -13.58 23.43 -11.56
N GLU A 48 -12.45 23.67 -12.23
CA GLU A 48 -11.85 25.00 -12.38
C GLU A 48 -12.85 25.99 -12.99
N SER A 49 -12.77 27.25 -12.56
CA SER A 49 -13.63 28.33 -13.04
C SER A 49 -12.82 29.40 -13.75
N PRO A 50 -13.17 29.78 -14.99
CA PRO A 50 -12.45 30.82 -15.75
C PRO A 50 -12.61 32.22 -15.16
N SER A 51 -13.45 32.38 -14.13
CA SER A 51 -13.62 33.63 -13.40
C SER A 51 -12.51 33.89 -12.38
N VAL A 52 -11.75 32.87 -11.99
CA VAL A 52 -10.56 32.97 -11.15
C VAL A 52 -9.36 32.73 -12.06
N THR A 53 -8.28 33.48 -11.85
CA THR A 53 -7.02 33.25 -12.57
C THR A 53 -5.91 33.14 -11.56
N ALA A 54 -5.34 31.94 -11.44
CA ALA A 54 -4.17 31.70 -10.61
C ALA A 54 -2.90 32.24 -11.29
N SER A 55 -1.96 32.76 -10.51
CA SER A 55 -0.67 33.23 -11.03
C SER A 55 0.49 32.96 -10.09
N ILE A 56 1.60 32.51 -10.67
CA ILE A 56 2.90 32.35 -10.00
C ILE A 56 3.86 33.35 -10.63
N SER A 57 4.57 34.10 -9.82
CA SER A 57 5.56 35.09 -10.26
C SER A 57 6.81 35.07 -9.36
N GLY A 58 7.91 35.66 -9.82
CA GLY A 58 9.19 35.68 -9.09
C GLY A 58 10.09 34.47 -9.33
N LEU A 59 9.57 33.41 -9.98
CA LEU A 59 10.38 32.30 -10.47
C LEU A 59 11.19 32.73 -11.71
N PRO A 60 12.47 32.30 -11.83
CA PRO A 60 13.24 32.52 -13.04
C PRO A 60 12.78 31.56 -14.17
N GLU A 61 13.20 31.80 -15.41
CA GLU A 61 13.02 30.81 -16.49
C GLU A 61 13.89 29.57 -16.26
N ALA A 62 15.05 29.74 -15.63
CA ALA A 62 15.96 28.68 -15.25
C ALA A 62 16.66 29.01 -13.92
N TYR A 63 16.96 27.99 -13.10
CA TYR A 63 17.55 28.18 -11.79
C TYR A 63 19.03 27.80 -11.72
N ASN A 64 19.72 28.38 -10.73
CA ASN A 64 21.04 27.93 -10.29
C ASN A 64 20.86 26.99 -9.09
N ALA A 65 21.64 25.91 -9.05
CA ALA A 65 21.62 24.94 -7.94
C ALA A 65 21.77 25.64 -6.58
N SER A 66 20.99 25.20 -5.60
CA SER A 66 20.92 25.73 -4.23
C SER A 66 20.60 27.23 -4.10
N ALA A 67 20.21 27.92 -5.18
CA ALA A 67 19.85 29.33 -5.10
C ALA A 67 18.43 29.52 -4.57
N THR A 68 18.23 30.56 -3.77
CA THR A 68 16.92 30.91 -3.22
C THR A 68 16.27 32.01 -4.05
N TYR A 69 15.01 31.82 -4.41
CA TYR A 69 14.18 32.73 -5.18
C TYR A 69 12.92 33.10 -4.38
N THR A 70 12.53 34.36 -4.46
CA THR A 70 11.24 34.81 -3.91
C THR A 70 10.12 34.45 -4.88
N VAL A 71 9.15 33.68 -4.41
CA VAL A 71 7.99 33.23 -5.18
C VAL A 71 6.75 33.93 -4.66
N THR A 72 6.06 34.66 -5.53
CA THR A 72 4.77 35.27 -5.21
C THR A 72 3.66 34.50 -5.90
N VAL A 73 2.77 33.94 -5.10
CA VAL A 73 1.57 33.25 -5.56
C VAL A 73 0.37 34.14 -5.32
N SER A 74 -0.53 34.23 -6.29
CA SER A 74 -1.71 35.07 -6.18
C SER A 74 -2.84 34.60 -7.07
N PHE A 75 -4.02 35.15 -6.87
CA PHE A 75 -5.14 34.99 -7.77
C PHE A 75 -5.86 36.31 -8.03
N THR A 76 -6.55 36.38 -9.16
CA THR A 76 -7.44 37.49 -9.50
C THR A 76 -8.81 36.98 -9.91
N GLY A 77 -9.82 37.86 -9.82
CA GLY A 77 -11.22 37.51 -10.13
C GLY A 77 -11.92 36.73 -9.02
N GLY A 78 -12.93 35.96 -9.41
CA GLY A 78 -13.79 35.19 -8.52
C GLY A 78 -14.82 36.01 -7.73
N PRO A 79 -15.57 35.36 -6.84
CA PRO A 79 -16.69 35.97 -6.12
C PRO A 79 -16.27 36.81 -4.90
N SER A 80 -15.01 36.72 -4.47
CA SER A 80 -14.48 37.50 -3.35
C SER A 80 -14.54 39.01 -3.60
N VAL A 81 -15.00 39.77 -2.61
CA VAL A 81 -15.09 41.23 -2.65
C VAL A 81 -14.39 41.86 -1.46
N ASP A 82 -13.86 43.07 -1.64
CA ASP A 82 -13.17 43.81 -0.58
C ASP A 82 -14.15 44.09 0.57
N GLY A 83 -13.80 43.66 1.78
CA GLY A 83 -14.67 43.70 2.96
C GLY A 83 -15.20 42.34 3.41
N ASN A 84 -15.02 41.28 2.62
CA ASN A 84 -15.20 39.91 3.12
C ASN A 84 -14.14 39.60 4.18
N THR A 85 -14.51 38.83 5.21
CA THR A 85 -13.57 38.34 6.23
C THR A 85 -12.47 37.48 5.62
N ASN A 86 -12.82 36.65 4.63
CA ASN A 86 -11.89 35.84 3.85
C ASN A 86 -12.05 36.17 2.37
N LEU A 87 -10.95 36.30 1.65
CA LEU A 87 -10.87 36.55 0.21
C LEU A 87 -10.53 35.29 -0.57
N GLY A 88 -9.68 34.41 -0.02
CA GLY A 88 -9.30 33.18 -0.69
C GLY A 88 -8.14 32.46 -0.02
N GLY A 89 -7.56 31.53 -0.76
CA GLY A 89 -6.44 30.72 -0.30
C GLY A 89 -5.64 30.15 -1.45
N PHE A 90 -4.53 29.51 -1.11
CA PHE A 90 -3.71 28.78 -2.05
C PHE A 90 -3.17 27.47 -1.47
N ASN A 91 -2.79 26.57 -2.37
CA ASN A 91 -1.88 25.45 -2.14
C ASN A 91 -0.85 25.45 -3.28
N LEU A 92 0.43 25.59 -2.93
CA LEU A 92 1.56 25.56 -3.86
C LEU A 92 2.35 24.28 -3.61
N TRP A 93 2.59 23.53 -4.69
CA TRP A 93 3.46 22.36 -4.69
C TRP A 93 4.58 22.53 -5.70
N ALA A 94 5.80 22.15 -5.34
CA ALA A 94 6.95 22.08 -6.23
C ALA A 94 7.47 20.64 -6.35
N SER A 95 7.90 20.22 -7.54
CA SER A 95 8.44 18.87 -7.75
C SER A 95 9.74 18.62 -7.00
N GLU A 96 10.57 19.65 -6.86
CA GLU A 96 11.83 19.62 -6.13
C GLU A 96 12.16 20.98 -5.50
N GLY A 97 13.20 21.00 -4.66
CA GLY A 97 13.59 22.17 -3.87
C GLY A 97 12.77 22.31 -2.58
N THR A 98 13.11 23.32 -1.79
CA THR A 98 12.49 23.56 -0.48
C THR A 98 11.80 24.91 -0.42
N LEU A 99 10.56 24.93 0.06
CA LEU A 99 9.77 26.12 0.32
C LEU A 99 9.98 26.60 1.77
N ALA A 100 10.01 27.91 1.94
CA ALA A 100 10.00 28.58 3.22
C ALA A 100 8.96 29.71 3.22
N THR A 101 8.33 29.93 4.37
CA THR A 101 7.36 31.02 4.55
C THR A 101 8.08 32.26 5.04
N LEU A 102 7.67 33.43 4.52
CA LEU A 102 8.27 34.72 4.90
C LEU A 102 7.53 35.41 6.04
N ASP A 103 6.25 35.07 6.24
CA ASP A 103 5.39 35.64 7.27
C ASP A 103 4.37 34.61 7.78
N SER A 104 3.49 35.04 8.69
CA SER A 104 2.46 34.19 9.30
C SER A 104 1.26 33.92 8.40
N SER A 105 1.17 34.54 7.21
CA SER A 105 0.05 34.35 6.28
C SER A 105 0.12 33.01 5.55
N ALA A 106 1.26 32.33 5.60
CA ALA A 106 1.49 31.02 4.99
C ALA A 106 2.12 30.01 5.98
N GLN A 107 1.92 28.73 5.69
CA GLN A 107 2.45 27.58 6.42
C GLN A 107 2.95 26.51 5.45
N LEU A 108 3.78 25.60 5.95
CA LEU A 108 4.31 24.45 5.20
C LEU A 108 3.60 23.17 5.62
N TRP A 109 3.24 22.34 4.64
CA TRP A 109 2.76 20.97 4.86
C TRP A 109 3.85 19.93 4.64
N GLY A 110 4.89 20.31 3.90
CA GLY A 110 6.08 19.51 3.65
C GLY A 110 7.22 20.43 3.15
N PRO A 111 8.40 19.86 2.87
CA PRO A 111 9.54 20.64 2.39
C PRO A 111 9.23 21.35 1.07
N ASN A 112 8.34 20.82 0.23
CA ASN A 112 8.01 21.33 -1.10
C ASN A 112 6.52 21.66 -1.29
N GLU A 113 5.78 21.79 -0.19
CA GLU A 113 4.35 22.12 -0.22
C GLU A 113 4.00 23.19 0.81
N ALA A 114 3.37 24.27 0.35
CA ALA A 114 2.97 25.40 1.17
C ALA A 114 1.50 25.75 0.93
N SER A 115 0.84 26.29 1.95
CA SER A 115 -0.53 26.77 1.89
C SER A 115 -0.65 28.04 2.73
N HIS A 116 -1.74 28.77 2.55
CA HIS A 116 -2.13 29.86 3.44
C HIS A 116 -2.38 29.37 4.88
N THR A 117 -2.45 30.31 5.84
CA THR A 117 -2.97 30.11 7.20
C THR A 117 -4.31 30.85 7.38
N ALA A 118 -4.96 30.72 8.54
CA ALA A 118 -6.14 31.53 8.84
C ALA A 118 -5.88 33.05 8.81
N GLU A 119 -4.68 33.51 9.17
CA GLU A 119 -4.30 34.93 9.06
C GLU A 119 -4.06 35.36 7.61
N GLY A 120 -3.77 34.41 6.71
CA GLY A 120 -3.61 34.68 5.29
C GLY A 120 -4.92 34.65 4.49
N ASN A 121 -6.05 34.31 5.11
CA ASN A 121 -7.33 34.17 4.41
C ASN A 121 -7.87 35.51 3.89
N ASP A 122 -7.48 36.64 4.48
CA ASP A 122 -7.92 37.98 4.10
C ASP A 122 -7.09 38.58 2.94
N GLN A 123 -6.31 37.74 2.25
CA GLN A 123 -5.39 38.15 1.20
C GLN A 123 -5.66 37.41 -0.11
N ARG A 124 -5.07 37.93 -1.19
CA ARG A 124 -5.12 37.34 -2.54
C ARG A 124 -3.75 37.03 -3.10
N SER A 125 -2.70 37.32 -2.33
CA SER A 125 -1.31 37.22 -2.73
C SER A 125 -0.49 36.87 -1.51
N TRP A 126 0.38 35.88 -1.65
CA TRP A 126 1.29 35.40 -0.62
C TRP A 126 2.69 35.33 -1.19
N VAL A 127 3.68 35.56 -0.32
CA VAL A 127 5.09 35.54 -0.71
C VAL A 127 5.80 34.43 0.05
N LEU A 128 6.51 33.60 -0.68
CA LEU A 128 7.27 32.46 -0.21
C LEU A 128 8.71 32.59 -0.71
N GLU A 129 9.60 31.81 -0.11
CA GLU A 129 10.92 31.55 -0.66
C GLU A 129 10.98 30.12 -1.15
N TRP A 130 11.60 29.92 -2.31
CA TRP A 130 11.92 28.61 -2.84
C TRP A 130 13.43 28.50 -3.02
N THR A 131 14.04 27.51 -2.36
CA THR A 131 15.44 27.16 -2.57
C THR A 131 15.51 26.01 -3.56
N ALA A 132 16.18 26.27 -4.69
CA ALA A 132 16.27 25.35 -5.80
C ALA A 132 17.09 24.09 -5.45
N PRO A 133 16.76 22.93 -6.03
CA PRO A 133 17.48 21.69 -5.77
C PRO A 133 18.88 21.70 -6.41
N ASP A 134 19.71 20.74 -6.01
CA ASP A 134 21.05 20.55 -6.57
C ASP A 134 21.04 19.69 -7.84
N SER A 135 19.97 18.91 -8.06
CA SER A 135 19.66 18.16 -9.26
C SER A 135 19.33 19.15 -10.38
N GLY A 136 19.97 19.03 -11.55
CA GLY A 136 19.71 19.93 -12.68
C GLY A 136 18.43 19.59 -13.47
N SER A 137 17.43 18.99 -12.82
CA SER A 137 16.14 18.59 -13.40
C SER A 137 15.19 19.78 -13.52
N ASP A 138 14.24 19.72 -14.46
CA ASP A 138 13.21 20.75 -14.53
C ASP A 138 12.29 20.67 -13.29
N VAL A 139 12.00 21.82 -12.69
CA VAL A 139 11.15 21.92 -11.51
C VAL A 139 9.77 22.41 -11.91
N GLU A 140 8.78 21.57 -11.65
CA GLU A 140 7.37 21.86 -11.91
C GLU A 140 6.74 22.45 -10.65
N PHE A 141 6.11 23.62 -10.80
CA PHE A 141 5.27 24.24 -9.80
C PHE A 141 3.82 24.09 -10.19
N ILE A 142 3.00 23.62 -9.26
CA ILE A 142 1.55 23.56 -9.41
C ILE A 142 0.94 24.38 -8.29
N LEU A 143 0.25 25.45 -8.68
CA LEU A 143 -0.49 26.32 -7.79
C LEU A 143 -1.98 26.06 -7.97
N HIS A 144 -2.67 25.82 -6.85
CA HIS A 144 -4.12 25.91 -6.77
C HIS A 144 -4.48 27.13 -5.96
N THR A 145 -5.44 27.91 -6.45
CA THR A 145 -5.99 29.06 -5.72
C THR A 145 -7.50 29.03 -5.73
N ASN A 146 -8.12 29.46 -4.65
CA ASN A 146 -9.55 29.64 -4.55
C ASN A 146 -9.88 31.09 -4.18
N SER A 147 -11.03 31.54 -4.68
CA SER A 147 -11.66 32.81 -4.35
C SER A 147 -12.98 32.51 -3.65
N VAL A 148 -13.16 33.06 -2.45
CA VAL A 148 -14.32 32.76 -1.61
C VAL A 148 -15.24 33.96 -1.49
N ASN A 149 -16.56 33.72 -1.45
CA ASN A 149 -17.56 34.80 -1.47
C ASN A 149 -17.85 35.41 -0.10
N GLY A 150 -17.21 34.91 0.98
CA GLY A 150 -17.33 35.44 2.33
C GLY A 150 -18.54 34.93 3.13
N ASN A 151 -19.29 33.94 2.63
CA ASN A 151 -20.46 33.35 3.31
C ASN A 151 -20.10 32.28 4.37
N GLU A 152 -18.88 32.32 4.92
CA GLU A 152 -18.41 31.34 5.89
C GLU A 152 -19.33 31.35 7.13
N GLY A 153 -20.11 30.29 7.30
CA GLY A 153 -21.13 30.15 8.36
C GLY A 153 -22.59 30.13 7.89
N ASP A 154 -22.89 30.63 6.68
CA ASP A 154 -24.26 30.77 6.14
C ASP A 154 -24.34 30.31 4.67
N GLY A 155 -23.71 29.17 4.37
CA GLY A 155 -23.63 28.63 2.99
C GLY A 155 -22.43 27.74 2.69
N GLY A 156 -21.47 27.62 3.62
CA GLY A 156 -20.30 26.75 3.46
C GLY A 156 -19.42 27.22 2.32
N SER A 157 -19.03 26.31 1.42
CA SER A 157 -18.24 26.62 0.22
C SER A 157 -19.08 26.88 -1.04
N SER A 158 -20.41 27.04 -0.87
CA SER A 158 -21.30 27.23 -2.02
C SER A 158 -21.07 28.60 -2.68
N GLY A 159 -20.88 28.57 -4.00
CA GLY A 159 -20.63 29.76 -4.80
C GLY A 159 -19.18 30.26 -4.78
N ASP A 160 -18.27 29.53 -4.11
CA ASP A 160 -16.84 29.74 -4.25
C ASP A 160 -16.35 29.23 -5.61
N MET A 161 -15.16 29.68 -6.01
CA MET A 161 -14.57 29.35 -7.30
C MET A 161 -13.07 29.14 -7.14
N TRP A 162 -12.48 28.26 -7.93
CA TRP A 162 -11.05 28.00 -7.89
C TRP A 162 -10.48 27.79 -9.28
N ASP A 163 -9.17 27.98 -9.39
CA ASP A 163 -8.40 27.80 -10.62
C ASP A 163 -6.98 27.30 -10.29
N ARG A 164 -6.26 26.85 -11.31
CA ARG A 164 -4.88 26.38 -11.18
C ARG A 164 -3.93 27.06 -12.16
N ALA A 165 -2.68 27.19 -11.73
CA ALA A 165 -1.57 27.59 -12.57
C ALA A 165 -0.44 26.56 -12.48
N GLN A 166 0.25 26.37 -13.58
CA GLN A 166 1.39 25.46 -13.67
C GLN A 166 2.54 26.19 -14.37
N VAL A 167 3.72 26.15 -13.74
CA VAL A 167 4.93 26.78 -14.28
C VAL A 167 6.06 25.78 -14.15
N THR A 168 6.88 25.66 -15.20
CA THR A 168 8.09 24.85 -15.20
C THR A 168 9.30 25.78 -15.20
N VAL A 169 10.20 25.58 -14.24
CA VAL A 169 11.49 26.26 -14.16
C VAL A 169 12.56 25.30 -14.65
N LEU A 170 13.34 25.70 -15.64
CA LEU A 170 14.32 24.82 -16.27
C LEU A 170 15.55 24.60 -15.37
N GLY A 171 15.97 23.35 -15.24
CA GLY A 171 17.18 22.97 -14.54
C GLY A 171 18.41 23.07 -15.44
N PHE A 172 19.52 23.63 -14.94
CA PHE A 172 20.82 23.56 -15.61
C PHE A 172 21.70 22.51 -14.91
N GLY A 173 21.81 21.31 -15.48
CA GLY A 173 22.73 20.27 -15.00
C GLY A 173 22.55 18.93 -15.71
N LEU A 174 23.26 17.91 -15.22
CA LEU A 174 23.04 16.53 -15.66
C LEU A 174 21.62 16.12 -15.26
N GLU A 175 20.84 15.65 -16.24
CA GLU A 175 19.50 15.10 -16.01
C GLU A 175 19.61 13.92 -15.05
N VAL A 176 19.21 14.12 -13.79
CA VAL A 176 19.04 13.03 -12.83
C VAL A 176 17.75 12.35 -13.24
N LEU A 177 17.86 11.16 -13.85
CA LEU A 177 16.68 10.38 -14.20
C LEU A 177 15.85 10.19 -12.92
N PRO A 178 14.52 10.39 -12.98
CA PRO A 178 13.68 10.19 -11.81
C PRO A 178 13.83 8.76 -11.31
N ASP A 179 14.25 8.61 -10.04
CA ASP A 179 14.40 7.30 -9.41
C ASP A 179 13.07 6.55 -9.45
N ALA A 180 13.08 5.37 -10.04
CA ALA A 180 11.92 4.51 -10.04
C ALA A 180 11.66 4.01 -8.62
N ASP A 181 10.50 4.35 -8.06
CA ASP A 181 10.05 3.85 -6.76
C ASP A 181 10.28 2.32 -6.66
N PRO A 182 11.16 1.85 -5.77
CA PRO A 182 11.49 0.45 -5.63
C PRO A 182 10.28 -0.44 -5.36
N PHE A 183 9.21 0.06 -4.74
CA PHE A 183 7.97 -0.70 -4.58
C PHE A 183 7.20 -0.84 -5.87
N LYS A 184 7.22 0.17 -6.76
CA LYS A 184 6.65 0.03 -8.11
C LYS A 184 7.43 -1.00 -8.90
N VAL A 185 8.77 -1.04 -8.76
CA VAL A 185 9.59 -2.09 -9.38
C VAL A 185 9.21 -3.46 -8.84
N LEU A 186 9.14 -3.64 -7.52
CA LEU A 186 8.71 -4.90 -6.89
C LEU A 186 7.33 -5.33 -7.37
N ALA A 187 6.34 -4.43 -7.30
CA ALA A 187 4.96 -4.70 -7.72
C ALA A 187 4.91 -5.10 -9.20
N THR A 188 5.65 -4.40 -10.06
CA THR A 188 5.77 -4.72 -11.48
C THR A 188 6.37 -6.11 -11.70
N LEU A 189 7.45 -6.45 -10.99
CA LEU A 189 8.06 -7.78 -11.08
C LEU A 189 7.11 -8.88 -10.59
N ILE A 190 6.34 -8.64 -9.54
CA ILE A 190 5.33 -9.57 -9.04
C ILE A 190 4.22 -9.75 -10.08
N ILE A 191 3.69 -8.66 -10.64
CA ILE A 191 2.63 -8.68 -11.65
C ILE A 191 3.10 -9.42 -12.90
N ILE A 192 4.28 -9.08 -13.44
CA ILE A 192 4.87 -9.75 -14.59
C ILE A 192 5.05 -11.25 -14.30
N SER A 193 5.65 -11.59 -13.15
CA SER A 193 5.86 -12.99 -12.76
C SER A 193 4.53 -13.75 -12.63
N THR A 194 3.51 -13.11 -12.08
CA THR A 194 2.17 -13.68 -11.92
C THR A 194 1.51 -13.88 -13.28
N ILE A 195 1.57 -12.88 -14.18
CA ILE A 195 1.01 -12.98 -15.54
C ILE A 195 1.71 -14.09 -16.32
N LEU A 196 3.04 -14.12 -16.30
CA LEU A 196 3.82 -15.16 -16.99
C LEU A 196 3.47 -16.55 -16.44
N LEU A 197 3.40 -16.69 -15.11
CA LEU A 197 2.98 -17.94 -14.46
C LEU A 197 1.56 -18.32 -14.85
N SER A 198 0.61 -17.38 -14.84
CA SER A 198 -0.77 -17.60 -15.26
C SER A 198 -0.83 -18.04 -16.73
N ILE A 199 -0.11 -17.39 -17.65
CA ILE A 199 -0.06 -17.78 -19.06
C ILE A 199 0.44 -19.22 -19.20
N ILE A 200 1.51 -19.58 -18.49
CA ILE A 200 2.07 -20.94 -18.51
C ILE A 200 1.05 -21.96 -17.97
N VAL A 201 0.43 -21.66 -16.82
CA VAL A 201 -0.57 -22.53 -16.21
C VAL A 201 -1.79 -22.68 -17.11
N LEU A 202 -2.31 -21.58 -17.66
CA LEU A 202 -3.42 -21.57 -18.61
C LEU A 202 -3.08 -22.38 -19.86
N TYR A 203 -1.88 -22.22 -20.42
CA TYR A 203 -1.43 -22.95 -21.60
C TYR A 203 -1.34 -24.46 -21.33
N VAL A 204 -0.75 -24.86 -20.20
CA VAL A 204 -0.68 -26.28 -19.80
C VAL A 204 -2.08 -26.85 -19.56
N PHE A 205 -2.94 -26.11 -18.88
CA PHE A 205 -4.29 -26.56 -18.56
C PHE A 205 -5.17 -26.66 -19.80
N TYR A 206 -5.13 -25.66 -20.69
CA TYR A 206 -5.82 -25.68 -21.98
C TYR A 206 -5.35 -26.84 -22.86
N ARG A 207 -4.04 -27.12 -22.89
CA ARG A 207 -3.47 -28.23 -23.65
C ARG A 207 -3.90 -29.60 -23.11
N ASN A 208 -4.09 -29.71 -21.79
CA ASN A 208 -4.46 -30.98 -21.14
C ASN A 208 -5.97 -31.21 -21.07
N ASN A 209 -6.77 -30.15 -20.93
CA ASN A 209 -8.23 -30.23 -20.81
C ASN A 209 -8.90 -28.94 -21.34
N PRO A 210 -9.04 -28.79 -22.67
CA PRO A 210 -9.57 -27.58 -23.28
C PRO A 210 -11.03 -27.29 -22.86
N ASP A 211 -11.82 -28.33 -22.60
CA ASP A 211 -13.22 -28.21 -22.16
C ASP A 211 -13.35 -27.72 -20.71
N GLY A 212 -12.24 -27.56 -19.97
CA GLY A 212 -12.23 -27.04 -18.60
C GLY A 212 -12.51 -25.54 -18.48
N PHE A 213 -12.39 -24.78 -19.59
CA PHE A 213 -12.55 -23.32 -19.62
C PHE A 213 -13.97 -22.82 -19.91
N GLU A 214 -14.96 -23.70 -19.96
CA GLU A 214 -16.35 -23.27 -19.97
C GLU A 214 -16.72 -22.69 -18.60
N TRP A 215 -17.32 -21.50 -18.57
CA TRP A 215 -17.74 -20.85 -17.32
C TRP A 215 -18.64 -21.74 -16.45
N SER A 216 -19.45 -22.58 -17.10
CA SER A 216 -20.30 -23.60 -16.47
C SER A 216 -19.54 -24.61 -15.61
N ARG A 217 -18.27 -24.88 -15.94
CA ARG A 217 -17.39 -25.82 -15.23
C ARG A 217 -16.38 -25.10 -14.33
N PHE A 218 -15.89 -23.94 -14.76
CA PHE A 218 -14.93 -23.16 -13.99
C PHE A 218 -15.50 -22.58 -12.69
N ALA A 219 -16.73 -22.03 -12.72
CA ALA A 219 -17.33 -21.43 -11.52
C ALA A 219 -17.59 -22.45 -10.39
N PRO A 220 -18.13 -23.65 -10.65
CA PRO A 220 -18.20 -24.71 -9.64
C PRO A 220 -16.83 -25.15 -9.13
N TRP A 221 -15.86 -25.29 -10.04
CA TRP A 221 -14.49 -25.70 -9.69
C TRP A 221 -13.83 -24.73 -8.70
N ILE A 222 -13.85 -23.42 -8.99
CA ILE A 222 -13.25 -22.42 -8.08
C ILE A 222 -13.99 -22.36 -6.75
N THR A 223 -15.32 -22.48 -6.77
CA THR A 223 -16.12 -22.53 -5.53
C THR A 223 -15.71 -23.71 -4.65
N GLU A 224 -15.46 -24.87 -5.25
CA GLU A 224 -15.03 -26.07 -4.55
C GLU A 224 -13.68 -25.91 -3.83
N TRP A 225 -12.76 -25.09 -4.37
CA TRP A 225 -11.50 -24.74 -3.71
C TRP A 225 -11.70 -23.69 -2.60
N LEU A 226 -12.49 -22.64 -2.88
CA LEU A 226 -12.73 -21.55 -1.95
C LEU A 226 -13.44 -22.00 -0.67
N THR A 227 -14.39 -22.94 -0.80
CA THR A 227 -15.19 -23.44 0.33
C THR A 227 -14.78 -24.83 0.79
N SER A 228 -13.58 -25.30 0.41
CA SER A 228 -13.13 -26.65 0.76
C SER A 228 -12.85 -26.80 2.25
N THR A 229 -13.11 -27.99 2.79
CA THR A 229 -12.62 -28.41 4.10
C THR A 229 -11.69 -29.62 4.03
N ASP A 230 -11.47 -30.18 2.83
CA ASP A 230 -10.60 -31.35 2.64
C ASP A 230 -9.14 -30.96 2.94
N HIS A 231 -8.52 -31.62 3.92
CA HIS A 231 -7.12 -31.39 4.29
C HIS A 231 -6.14 -31.44 3.12
N LYS A 232 -6.37 -32.25 2.08
CA LYS A 232 -5.51 -32.29 0.89
C LYS A 232 -5.64 -31.02 0.08
N LYS A 233 -6.86 -30.54 -0.14
CA LYS A 233 -7.09 -29.29 -0.88
C LYS A 233 -6.56 -28.09 -0.12
N ILE A 234 -6.83 -28.01 1.18
CA ILE A 234 -6.27 -26.97 2.03
C ILE A 234 -4.73 -27.04 2.01
N GLY A 235 -4.14 -28.23 2.14
CA GLY A 235 -2.70 -28.42 2.03
C GLY A 235 -2.13 -27.96 0.68
N THR A 236 -2.84 -28.17 -0.43
CA THR A 236 -2.46 -27.63 -1.74
C THR A 236 -2.53 -26.11 -1.78
N LEU A 237 -3.54 -25.48 -1.17
CA LEU A 237 -3.62 -24.03 -1.09
C LEU A 237 -2.44 -23.44 -0.32
N TYR A 238 -2.06 -24.05 0.80
CA TYR A 238 -0.84 -23.72 1.54
C TYR A 238 0.42 -23.79 0.69
N PHE A 239 0.57 -24.85 -0.13
CA PHE A 239 1.72 -24.98 -1.04
C PHE A 239 1.75 -23.89 -2.10
N VAL A 240 0.62 -23.63 -2.77
CA VAL A 240 0.53 -22.61 -3.81
C VAL A 240 0.88 -21.24 -3.24
N GLN A 241 0.31 -20.88 -2.09
CA GLN A 241 0.64 -19.64 -1.40
C GLN A 241 2.11 -19.57 -1.00
N GLY A 242 2.63 -20.62 -0.35
CA GLY A 242 4.01 -20.64 0.13
C GLY A 242 5.03 -20.53 -1.00
N LEU A 243 4.79 -21.19 -2.14
CA LEU A 243 5.62 -21.08 -3.33
C LEU A 243 5.52 -19.69 -3.99
N PHE A 244 4.32 -19.10 -4.00
CA PHE A 244 4.14 -17.73 -4.49
C PHE A 244 4.97 -16.73 -3.67
N PHE A 245 4.83 -16.75 -2.34
CA PHE A 245 5.60 -15.85 -1.47
C PHE A 245 7.08 -16.20 -1.38
N LEU A 246 7.49 -17.45 -1.66
CA LEU A 246 8.90 -17.79 -1.86
C LEU A 246 9.50 -17.01 -3.04
N GLY A 247 8.75 -16.89 -4.14
CA GLY A 247 9.15 -16.07 -5.29
C GLY A 247 9.21 -14.58 -4.94
N VAL A 248 8.17 -14.05 -4.30
CA VAL A 248 8.10 -12.64 -3.86
C VAL A 248 9.26 -12.30 -2.91
N GLY A 249 9.49 -13.13 -1.91
CA GLY A 249 10.62 -12.99 -0.98
C GLY A 249 11.97 -13.10 -1.67
N GLY A 250 12.10 -13.98 -2.67
CA GLY A 250 13.29 -14.10 -3.51
C GLY A 250 13.59 -12.84 -4.32
N ILE A 251 12.58 -12.19 -4.92
CA ILE A 251 12.76 -10.92 -5.64
C ILE A 251 13.26 -9.83 -4.69
N MET A 252 12.65 -9.69 -3.50
CA MET A 252 13.14 -8.73 -2.50
C MET A 252 14.60 -9.02 -2.08
N ALA A 253 14.97 -10.30 -1.94
CA ALA A 253 16.34 -10.69 -1.65
C ALA A 253 17.31 -10.26 -2.76
N LEU A 254 16.92 -10.41 -4.02
CA LEU A 254 17.73 -9.99 -5.16
C LEU A 254 17.93 -8.47 -5.16
N MET A 255 16.89 -7.68 -4.88
CA MET A 255 17.01 -6.22 -4.79
C MET A 255 18.00 -5.79 -3.70
N ILE A 256 17.92 -6.40 -2.51
CA ILE A 256 18.89 -6.19 -1.42
C ILE A 256 20.32 -6.55 -1.87
N ARG A 257 20.48 -7.66 -2.62
CA ARG A 257 21.80 -8.10 -3.10
C ARG A 257 22.36 -7.22 -4.21
N VAL A 258 21.52 -6.66 -5.07
CA VAL A 258 21.94 -5.67 -6.08
C VAL A 258 22.45 -4.42 -5.38
N GLN A 259 21.74 -3.91 -4.37
CA GLN A 259 22.20 -2.78 -3.56
C GLN A 259 23.58 -3.05 -2.94
N LEU A 260 23.78 -4.24 -2.36
CA LEU A 260 25.04 -4.61 -1.71
C LEU A 260 26.12 -5.13 -2.67
N SER A 261 25.95 -5.02 -3.99
CA SER A 261 26.89 -5.57 -4.97
C SER A 261 28.24 -4.84 -4.99
N SER A 262 28.27 -3.57 -4.59
CA SER A 262 29.49 -2.78 -4.42
C SER A 262 29.34 -1.75 -3.29
N PRO A 263 30.45 -1.33 -2.65
CA PRO A 263 30.41 -0.29 -1.63
C PRO A 263 29.96 1.06 -2.21
N GLY A 264 29.07 1.77 -1.51
CA GLY A 264 28.60 3.10 -1.92
C GLY A 264 27.61 3.10 -3.09
N ASN A 265 27.06 1.94 -3.46
CA ASN A 265 26.00 1.83 -4.46
C ASN A 265 24.73 2.60 -4.03
N ASP A 266 24.00 3.14 -4.99
CA ASP A 266 22.83 4.00 -4.82
C ASP A 266 21.54 3.40 -5.43
N PHE A 267 21.55 2.10 -5.76
CA PHE A 267 20.40 1.41 -6.37
C PHE A 267 19.09 1.49 -5.56
N ILE A 268 19.13 1.43 -4.23
CA ILE A 268 18.00 1.75 -3.35
C ILE A 268 18.46 2.61 -2.18
N SER A 269 17.61 3.55 -1.76
CA SER A 269 17.87 4.38 -0.58
C SER A 269 17.95 3.55 0.71
N GLN A 270 18.52 4.14 1.76
CA GLN A 270 18.63 3.50 3.08
C GLN A 270 17.26 3.11 3.66
N ASP A 271 16.25 3.96 3.48
CA ASP A 271 14.90 3.70 3.97
C ASP A 271 14.26 2.51 3.24
N TYR A 272 14.36 2.48 1.92
CA TYR A 272 13.89 1.33 1.15
C TYR A 272 14.66 0.06 1.53
N TYR A 273 15.97 0.12 1.72
CA TYR A 273 16.75 -1.04 2.14
C TYR A 273 16.19 -1.66 3.44
N ASN A 274 15.90 -0.84 4.45
CA ASN A 274 15.33 -1.30 5.72
C ASN A 274 13.93 -1.92 5.52
N GLN A 275 13.11 -1.31 4.66
CA GLN A 275 11.77 -1.81 4.35
C GLN A 275 11.81 -3.16 3.63
N PHE A 276 12.64 -3.27 2.58
CA PHE A 276 12.85 -4.52 1.86
C PHE A 276 13.42 -5.61 2.74
N PHE A 277 14.37 -5.29 3.63
CA PHE A 277 14.94 -6.26 4.57
C PHE A 277 13.89 -6.81 5.54
N THR A 278 13.05 -5.93 6.09
CA THR A 278 11.96 -6.29 7.01
C THR A 278 10.92 -7.16 6.31
N LEU A 279 10.41 -6.71 5.16
CA LEU A 279 9.40 -7.41 4.39
C LEU A 279 9.93 -8.74 3.83
N HIS A 280 11.20 -8.81 3.41
CA HIS A 280 11.85 -10.05 2.98
C HIS A 280 11.86 -11.08 4.10
N GLY A 281 12.37 -10.74 5.29
CA GLY A 281 12.43 -11.65 6.42
C GLY A 281 11.05 -12.15 6.84
N THR A 282 10.08 -11.23 6.97
CA THR A 282 8.69 -11.58 7.30
C THR A 282 8.07 -12.50 6.25
N THR A 283 8.23 -12.18 4.96
CA THR A 283 7.63 -12.95 3.87
C THR A 283 8.22 -14.35 3.80
N MET A 284 9.55 -14.48 3.88
CA MET A 284 10.23 -15.77 3.77
C MET A 284 9.87 -16.72 4.91
N ILE A 285 9.80 -16.23 6.14
CA ILE A 285 9.51 -17.08 7.31
C ILE A 285 8.01 -17.37 7.41
N PHE A 286 7.19 -16.32 7.45
CA PHE A 286 5.78 -16.46 7.84
C PHE A 286 4.82 -16.67 6.67
N LEU A 287 5.17 -16.21 5.46
CA LEU A 287 4.31 -16.34 4.28
C LEU A 287 4.80 -17.42 3.30
N ALA A 288 6.06 -17.85 3.39
CA ALA A 288 6.63 -18.92 2.58
C ALA A 288 6.94 -20.19 3.39
N ALA A 289 7.94 -20.17 4.27
CA ALA A 289 8.44 -21.37 4.94
C ALA A 289 7.39 -22.05 5.84
N MET A 290 6.75 -21.29 6.75
CA MET A 290 5.72 -21.84 7.63
C MET A 290 4.51 -22.40 6.85
N PRO A 291 3.95 -21.69 5.85
CA PRO A 291 2.87 -22.23 5.02
C PRO A 291 3.26 -23.50 4.24
N LEU A 292 4.49 -23.60 3.73
CA LEU A 292 4.97 -24.82 3.06
C LEU A 292 4.99 -26.02 4.03
N ILE A 293 5.46 -25.81 5.27
CA ILE A 293 5.44 -26.84 6.31
C ILE A 293 4.00 -27.24 6.66
N ALA A 294 3.11 -26.26 6.84
CA ALA A 294 1.69 -26.50 7.10
C ALA A 294 1.00 -27.24 5.94
N GLY A 295 1.40 -26.97 4.70
CA GLY A 295 0.95 -27.68 3.49
C GLY A 295 1.33 -29.16 3.51
N PHE A 296 2.58 -29.48 3.84
CA PHE A 296 3.03 -30.86 4.03
C PHE A 296 2.28 -31.55 5.18
N ALA A 297 2.14 -30.87 6.31
CA ALA A 297 1.42 -31.43 7.46
C ALA A 297 -0.03 -31.76 7.11
N ASN A 298 -0.73 -30.85 6.42
CA ASN A 298 -2.10 -31.05 5.96
C ASN A 298 -2.23 -32.24 5.02
N TRP A 299 -1.33 -32.40 4.07
CA TRP A 299 -1.35 -33.52 3.13
C TRP A 299 -1.04 -34.86 3.79
N ILE A 300 0.00 -34.90 4.62
CA ILE A 300 0.66 -36.14 5.00
C ILE A 300 0.16 -36.67 6.34
N VAL A 301 -0.09 -35.81 7.34
CA VAL A 301 -0.38 -36.26 8.71
C VAL A 301 -1.64 -37.12 8.79
N PRO A 302 -2.82 -36.70 8.28
CA PRO A 302 -4.02 -37.53 8.37
C PRO A 302 -3.84 -38.89 7.70
N LEU A 303 -3.15 -38.92 6.56
CA LEU A 303 -2.86 -40.16 5.83
C LEU A 303 -1.92 -41.09 6.62
N GLN A 304 -0.87 -40.54 7.24
CA GLN A 304 0.10 -41.32 8.01
C GLN A 304 -0.50 -41.96 9.27
N ILE A 305 -1.48 -41.31 9.89
CA ILE A 305 -2.14 -41.83 11.09
C ILE A 305 -3.43 -42.60 10.79
N GLY A 306 -3.82 -42.73 9.52
CA GLY A 306 -5.05 -43.38 9.09
C GLY A 306 -6.33 -42.64 9.50
N ALA A 307 -6.26 -41.31 9.66
CA ALA A 307 -7.40 -40.46 9.91
C ALA A 307 -8.09 -40.07 8.58
N PRO A 308 -9.43 -39.96 8.55
CA PRO A 308 -10.15 -39.55 7.35
C PRO A 308 -9.95 -38.06 7.00
N ASP A 309 -9.74 -37.21 8.02
CA ASP A 309 -9.50 -35.77 7.92
C ASP A 309 -8.90 -35.27 9.25
N LEU A 310 -8.70 -33.96 9.40
CA LEU A 310 -8.37 -33.32 10.68
C LEU A 310 -9.60 -33.25 11.61
N ALA A 311 -9.35 -33.09 12.91
CA ALA A 311 -10.39 -33.02 13.96
C ALA A 311 -11.37 -31.86 13.76
N PHE A 312 -10.89 -30.72 13.25
CA PHE A 312 -11.70 -29.54 12.98
C PHE A 312 -11.51 -29.07 11.52
N PRO A 313 -12.20 -29.66 10.53
CA PRO A 313 -11.98 -29.35 9.11
C PRO A 313 -12.28 -27.89 8.72
N ARG A 314 -13.33 -27.29 9.32
CA ARG A 314 -13.67 -25.88 9.07
C ARG A 314 -12.66 -24.91 9.69
N LEU A 315 -12.12 -25.26 10.86
CA LEU A 315 -11.08 -24.49 11.52
C LEU A 315 -9.78 -24.55 10.72
N ASN A 316 -9.47 -25.69 10.11
CA ASN A 316 -8.36 -25.81 9.17
C ASN A 316 -8.47 -24.85 7.98
N ALA A 317 -9.67 -24.80 7.37
CA ALA A 317 -9.94 -23.88 6.27
C ALA A 317 -9.81 -22.41 6.72
N LEU A 318 -10.34 -22.06 7.90
CA LEU A 318 -10.19 -20.72 8.47
C LEU A 318 -8.71 -20.36 8.71
N SER A 319 -7.91 -21.28 9.27
CA SER A 319 -6.48 -21.06 9.48
C SER A 319 -5.77 -20.68 8.19
N PHE A 320 -6.09 -21.38 7.08
CA PHE A 320 -5.54 -21.02 5.78
C PHE A 320 -5.99 -19.62 5.34
N TRP A 321 -7.29 -19.32 5.39
CA TRP A 321 -7.82 -18.04 4.88
C TRP A 321 -7.36 -16.80 5.66
N LEU A 322 -6.92 -16.97 6.91
CA LEU A 322 -6.27 -15.89 7.65
C LEU A 322 -4.93 -15.47 7.03
N GLN A 323 -4.23 -16.34 6.29
CA GLN A 323 -2.91 -16.02 5.75
C GLN A 323 -2.93 -15.08 4.55
N PRO A 324 -3.77 -15.27 3.51
CA PRO A 324 -3.89 -14.28 2.45
C PRO A 324 -4.32 -12.91 2.97
N VAL A 325 -5.22 -12.87 3.97
CA VAL A 325 -5.64 -11.62 4.62
C VAL A 325 -4.47 -10.98 5.37
N ALA A 326 -3.69 -11.78 6.10
CA ALA A 326 -2.50 -11.29 6.78
C ALA A 326 -1.45 -10.75 5.82
N ALA A 327 -1.21 -11.44 4.70
CA ALA A 327 -0.28 -10.99 3.68
C ALA A 327 -0.71 -9.64 3.09
N LEU A 328 -2.01 -9.46 2.81
CA LEU A 328 -2.53 -8.16 2.37
C LEU A 328 -2.20 -7.08 3.41
N LEU A 329 -2.52 -7.30 4.70
CA LEU A 329 -2.20 -6.33 5.75
C LEU A 329 -0.70 -6.02 5.83
N ILE A 330 0.17 -7.03 5.75
CA ILE A 330 1.63 -6.84 5.79
C ILE A 330 2.11 -5.90 4.69
N PHE A 331 1.57 -6.03 3.47
CA PHE A 331 1.98 -5.22 2.33
C PHE A 331 1.18 -3.92 2.18
N THR A 332 0.02 -3.78 2.82
CA THR A 332 -0.83 -2.58 2.71
C THR A 332 -0.10 -1.30 3.12
N GLY A 333 0.86 -1.41 4.06
CA GLY A 333 1.74 -0.29 4.43
C GLY A 333 2.37 0.43 3.24
N VAL A 334 2.79 -0.32 2.23
CA VAL A 334 3.39 0.22 1.00
C VAL A 334 2.45 1.22 0.31
N PHE A 335 1.14 0.93 0.27
CA PHE A 335 0.16 1.84 -0.33
C PHE A 335 -0.11 3.10 0.50
N SER A 336 0.25 3.09 1.79
CA SER A 336 0.22 4.28 2.65
C SER A 336 1.49 5.14 2.57
N GLY A 337 2.43 4.81 1.68
CA GLY A 337 3.67 5.55 1.45
C GLY A 337 4.93 4.97 2.11
N ALA A 338 4.80 3.95 2.97
CA ALA A 338 5.96 3.28 3.57
C ALA A 338 5.65 1.83 3.99
N GLY A 339 6.48 0.88 3.56
CA GLY A 339 6.50 -0.48 4.11
C GLY A 339 7.10 -0.50 5.52
N ALA A 340 6.89 -1.58 6.29
CA ALA A 340 7.53 -1.71 7.61
C ALA A 340 9.05 -1.79 7.47
N ASP A 341 9.79 -1.08 8.31
CA ASP A 341 11.24 -0.87 8.26
C ASP A 341 11.98 -1.30 9.54
N THR A 342 11.29 -2.02 10.42
CA THR A 342 11.74 -2.28 11.81
C THR A 342 12.61 -3.52 12.00
N GLY A 343 12.99 -4.16 10.91
CA GLY A 343 13.50 -5.52 10.89
C GLY A 343 12.40 -6.53 11.20
N TRP A 344 12.51 -7.75 10.65
CA TRP A 344 11.50 -8.79 10.87
C TRP A 344 11.34 -9.21 12.34
N THR A 345 12.33 -8.87 13.20
CA THR A 345 12.29 -9.09 14.65
C THR A 345 11.38 -8.10 15.38
N GLY A 346 11.15 -6.90 14.84
CA GLY A 346 10.27 -5.88 15.42
C GLY A 346 10.65 -5.48 16.85
N TYR A 347 11.89 -5.01 17.07
CA TYR A 347 12.32 -4.59 18.40
C TYR A 347 11.43 -3.46 18.95
N ALA A 348 10.89 -3.65 20.15
CA ALA A 348 9.89 -2.75 20.74
C ALA A 348 10.32 -1.27 20.74
N PRO A 349 11.53 -0.86 21.14
CA PRO A 349 11.93 0.56 21.14
C PRO A 349 11.84 1.23 19.77
N TYR A 350 11.89 0.46 18.68
CA TYR A 350 11.82 0.96 17.31
C TYR A 350 10.38 0.91 16.79
N VAL A 351 9.64 -0.15 17.12
CA VAL A 351 8.22 -0.36 16.73
C VAL A 351 7.24 0.55 17.47
N VAL A 352 7.53 0.99 18.70
CA VAL A 352 6.68 1.91 19.49
C VAL A 352 7.33 3.29 19.68
N SER A 353 8.09 3.74 18.69
CA SER A 353 8.75 5.04 18.69
C SER A 353 7.84 6.17 18.19
N GLU A 354 8.23 7.42 18.40
CA GLU A 354 7.55 8.59 17.81
C GLU A 354 7.56 8.56 16.27
N ASN A 355 8.47 7.80 15.67
CA ASN A 355 8.60 7.61 14.22
C ASN A 355 7.73 6.47 13.67
N THR A 356 6.86 5.87 14.49
CA THR A 356 5.98 4.78 14.05
C THR A 356 5.00 5.28 13.01
N HIS A 357 4.99 4.64 11.83
CA HIS A 357 4.10 4.99 10.72
C HIS A 357 3.15 3.84 10.36
N ALA A 358 2.22 4.12 9.44
CA ALA A 358 1.16 3.18 9.04
C ALA A 358 1.71 1.82 8.57
N GLY A 359 2.87 1.81 7.89
CA GLY A 359 3.57 0.59 7.47
C GLY A 359 3.85 -0.41 8.61
N VAL A 360 4.39 0.08 9.72
CA VAL A 360 4.69 -0.75 10.91
C VAL A 360 3.41 -1.24 11.57
N SER A 361 2.39 -0.38 11.67
CA SER A 361 1.08 -0.74 12.25
C SER A 361 0.37 -1.83 11.45
N MET A 362 0.36 -1.72 10.11
CA MET A 362 -0.27 -2.71 9.24
C MET A 362 0.51 -4.03 9.21
N TRP A 363 1.84 -3.97 9.24
CA TRP A 363 2.69 -5.14 9.43
C TRP A 363 2.38 -5.87 10.74
N ALA A 364 2.31 -5.16 11.87
CA ALA A 364 1.95 -5.74 13.16
C ALA A 364 0.55 -6.38 13.15
N ALA A 365 -0.44 -5.73 12.55
CA ALA A 365 -1.79 -6.27 12.39
C ALA A 365 -1.80 -7.58 11.58
N GLY A 366 -1.03 -7.63 10.48
CA GLY A 366 -0.88 -8.85 9.69
C GLY A 366 -0.16 -9.98 10.46
N GLN A 367 0.87 -9.66 11.25
CA GLN A 367 1.54 -10.63 12.10
C GLN A 367 0.61 -11.25 13.15
N ILE A 368 -0.30 -10.47 13.75
CA ILE A 368 -1.31 -10.98 14.68
C ILE A 368 -2.25 -11.98 13.99
N MET A 369 -2.63 -11.71 12.73
CA MET A 369 -3.45 -12.65 11.94
C MET A 369 -2.70 -13.95 11.62
N LEU A 370 -1.40 -13.88 11.36
CA LEU A 370 -0.56 -15.08 11.16
C LEU A 370 -0.45 -15.92 12.44
N VAL A 371 -0.31 -15.27 13.60
CA VAL A 371 -0.31 -15.93 14.91
C VAL A 371 -1.64 -16.64 15.16
N ALA A 372 -2.77 -16.01 14.82
CA ALA A 372 -4.08 -16.65 14.93
C ALA A 372 -4.16 -17.89 14.00
N SER A 373 -3.73 -17.76 12.74
CA SER A 373 -3.65 -18.87 11.78
C SER A 373 -2.84 -20.06 12.30
N SER A 374 -1.62 -19.80 12.78
CA SER A 374 -0.72 -20.86 13.25
C SER A 374 -1.23 -21.54 14.52
N THR A 375 -1.78 -20.76 15.46
CA THR A 375 -2.36 -21.27 16.71
C THR A 375 -3.54 -22.21 16.43
N LEU A 376 -4.47 -21.79 15.57
CA LEU A 376 -5.61 -22.60 15.16
C LEU A 376 -5.16 -23.90 14.47
N THR A 377 -4.16 -23.80 13.59
CA THR A 377 -3.55 -24.96 12.92
C THR A 377 -2.96 -25.95 13.93
N GLY A 378 -2.21 -25.45 14.91
CA GLY A 378 -1.59 -26.29 15.94
C GLY A 378 -2.60 -27.01 16.82
N ILE A 379 -3.62 -26.30 17.32
CA ILE A 379 -4.73 -26.92 18.08
C ILE A 379 -5.36 -28.07 17.29
N ASN A 380 -5.56 -27.87 15.98
CA ASN A 380 -6.16 -28.87 15.11
C ASN A 380 -5.29 -30.12 14.95
N PHE A 381 -3.99 -29.95 14.66
CA PHE A 381 -3.07 -31.08 14.54
C PHE A 381 -2.90 -31.85 15.85
N LEU A 382 -2.71 -31.15 16.96
CA LEU A 382 -2.60 -31.76 18.29
C LEU A 382 -3.83 -32.62 18.61
N THR A 383 -5.02 -32.06 18.39
CA THR A 383 -6.29 -32.77 18.63
C THR A 383 -6.43 -33.98 17.71
N THR A 384 -6.13 -33.82 16.42
CA THR A 384 -6.21 -34.91 15.43
C THR A 384 -5.31 -36.08 15.82
N MET A 385 -4.04 -35.81 16.16
CA MET A 385 -3.11 -36.87 16.56
C MET A 385 -3.51 -37.51 17.89
N ALA A 386 -4.12 -36.76 18.81
CA ALA A 386 -4.56 -37.32 20.09
C ALA A 386 -5.72 -38.31 19.91
N VAL A 387 -6.74 -37.97 19.11
CA VAL A 387 -8.04 -38.68 19.13
C VAL A 387 -8.43 -39.41 17.84
N MET A 388 -7.73 -39.20 16.72
CA MET A 388 -8.15 -39.73 15.40
C MET A 388 -7.18 -40.73 14.76
N ARG A 389 -6.17 -41.21 15.51
CA ARG A 389 -5.26 -42.27 15.01
C ARG A 389 -6.02 -43.56 14.74
N ALA A 390 -5.54 -44.32 13.76
CA ALA A 390 -6.08 -45.62 13.42
C ALA A 390 -6.08 -46.58 14.62
N PRO A 391 -7.08 -47.47 14.73
CA PRO A 391 -7.12 -48.48 15.79
C PRO A 391 -5.83 -49.31 15.83
N GLY A 392 -5.23 -49.44 17.02
CA GLY A 392 -3.98 -50.17 17.22
C GLY A 392 -2.70 -49.34 17.02
N MET A 393 -2.80 -48.07 16.64
CA MET A 393 -1.66 -47.15 16.56
C MET A 393 -1.43 -46.41 17.89
N GLY A 394 -0.45 -46.86 18.67
CA GLY A 394 0.08 -46.16 19.82
C GLY A 394 0.96 -44.95 19.43
N TRP A 395 1.38 -44.16 20.43
CA TRP A 395 2.19 -42.95 20.20
C TRP A 395 3.52 -43.25 19.52
N PHE A 396 4.30 -44.20 20.04
CA PHE A 396 5.61 -44.59 19.48
C PHE A 396 5.53 -45.36 18.15
N GLN A 397 4.33 -45.59 17.63
CA GLN A 397 4.12 -46.23 16.32
C GLN A 397 3.81 -45.22 15.22
N MET A 398 3.61 -43.93 15.55
CA MET A 398 3.47 -42.89 14.54
C MET A 398 4.78 -42.70 13.76
N PRO A 399 4.72 -42.40 12.44
CA PRO A 399 5.92 -42.11 11.65
C PRO A 399 6.68 -40.88 12.15
N LEU A 400 7.98 -40.82 11.88
CA LEU A 400 8.85 -39.73 12.35
C LEU A 400 8.37 -38.35 11.90
N PHE A 401 7.87 -38.22 10.66
CA PHE A 401 7.32 -36.95 10.17
C PHE A 401 6.13 -36.48 11.01
N THR A 402 5.17 -37.37 11.31
CA THR A 402 4.03 -37.05 12.19
C THR A 402 4.51 -36.65 13.59
N TRP A 403 5.53 -37.33 14.14
CA TRP A 403 6.16 -36.93 15.40
C TRP A 403 6.81 -35.55 15.34
N SER A 404 7.51 -35.22 14.26
CA SER A 404 8.10 -33.89 14.08
C SER A 404 7.03 -32.81 14.03
N ILE A 405 5.90 -33.07 13.35
CA ILE A 405 4.76 -32.14 13.34
C ILE A 405 4.14 -32.05 14.75
N LEU A 406 4.01 -33.17 15.49
CA LEU A 406 3.52 -33.13 16.86
C LEU A 406 4.39 -32.19 17.72
N VAL A 407 5.70 -32.39 17.69
CA VAL A 407 6.66 -31.58 18.47
C VAL A 407 6.67 -30.12 18.02
N ALA A 408 6.51 -29.84 16.72
CA ALA A 408 6.46 -28.47 16.22
C ALA A 408 5.19 -27.71 16.63
N ASN A 409 4.12 -28.40 17.02
CA ASN A 409 2.85 -27.79 17.45
C ASN A 409 2.69 -27.76 18.98
N LEU A 410 3.52 -28.48 19.74
CA LEU A 410 3.62 -28.41 21.21
C LEU A 410 4.47 -27.20 21.60
#